data_AF-A0A5B0LSU0-F1
#
_entry.id   AF-A0A5B0LSU0-F1
#
_cell.length_a   1.000
_cell.length_b   1.000
_cell.length_c   1.000
_cell.angle_alpha   90.00
_cell.angle_beta   90.00
_cell.angle_gamma   90.00
#
_symmetry.space_group_name_H-M   'P 1'
#
loop_
_entity.id
_entity.type
_entity.pdbx_description
1 polymer ?
#
loop_
_entity_poly.entity_id
_entity_poly.type
_entity_poly.pdbx_seq_one_letter_code
_entity_poly.pdbx_strand_id
1 'polypeptide(L)'
;MQFLGISKAPLVVFMLPIVACAANNGPLFECSTNPYCVVKDLSVSPMKYVFSPAVQTLGPGTWSCHGINVHPPRSANACCDHPTGYNSKDRRLFSITSDQFFNKFKCAEVPGHY
;
A
#
# COMPACT_ATOMS: atom_id res chain seq x y z
N MET A 1 3.38 -71.09 11.40
CA MET A 1 2.47 -71.00 10.24
C MET A 1 2.23 -69.53 9.95
N GLN A 2 2.57 -69.12 8.71
CA GLN A 2 2.13 -67.96 7.92
C GLN A 2 1.95 -66.58 8.63
N PHE A 3 2.93 -65.70 8.40
CA PHE A 3 2.73 -64.24 8.49
C PHE A 3 1.96 -63.75 7.26
N LEU A 4 0.77 -63.19 7.52
CA LEU A 4 -0.14 -62.63 6.53
C LEU A 4 0.25 -61.18 6.19
N GLY A 5 0.48 -60.95 4.90
CA GLY A 5 -0.03 -59.80 4.13
C GLY A 5 0.33 -58.39 4.63
N ILE A 6 1.47 -57.87 4.17
CA ILE A 6 1.76 -56.43 4.20
C ILE A 6 0.85 -55.76 3.15
N SER A 7 -0.25 -55.17 3.60
CA SER A 7 -1.11 -54.31 2.78
C SER A 7 -0.39 -52.99 2.49
N LYS A 8 -0.12 -52.75 1.21
CA LYS A 8 0.45 -51.49 0.70
C LYS A 8 -0.58 -50.37 0.85
N ALA A 9 -0.44 -49.53 1.88
CA ALA A 9 -1.12 -48.25 1.92
C ALA A 9 -0.32 -47.23 1.09
N PRO A 10 -0.91 -46.55 0.08
CA PRO A 10 -0.22 -45.48 -0.61
C PRO A 10 -0.25 -44.23 0.28
N LEU A 11 0.92 -43.85 0.81
CA LEU A 11 1.16 -42.56 1.46
C LEU A 11 1.10 -41.47 0.37
N VAL A 12 -0.10 -40.93 0.14
CA VAL A 12 -0.28 -39.75 -0.72
C VAL A 12 0.16 -38.53 0.07
N VAL A 13 1.41 -38.11 -0.13
CA VAL A 13 1.91 -36.83 0.37
C VAL A 13 1.31 -35.72 -0.50
N PHE A 14 0.21 -35.12 -0.05
CA PHE A 14 -0.30 -33.89 -0.62
C PHE A 14 0.69 -32.76 -0.33
N MET A 15 1.63 -32.52 -1.26
CA MET A 15 2.39 -31.28 -1.33
C MET A 15 1.42 -30.16 -1.70
N LEU A 16 0.77 -29.56 -0.71
CA LEU A 16 0.07 -28.29 -0.87
C LEU A 16 1.14 -27.24 -1.24
N PRO A 17 1.12 -26.65 -2.45
CA PRO A 17 1.95 -25.49 -2.70
C PRO A 17 1.43 -24.40 -1.77
N ILE A 18 2.21 -24.08 -0.74
CA ILE A 18 2.03 -22.85 0.04
C ILE A 18 2.37 -21.75 -0.96
N VAL A 19 1.36 -21.29 -1.68
CA VAL A 19 1.43 -20.03 -2.42
C VAL A 19 1.63 -18.99 -1.34
N ALA A 20 2.88 -18.60 -1.12
CA ALA A 20 3.19 -17.40 -0.38
C ALA A 20 2.53 -16.28 -1.17
N CYS A 21 1.34 -15.85 -0.75
CA CYS A 21 0.86 -14.52 -1.07
C CYS A 21 1.93 -13.58 -0.51
N ALA A 22 2.90 -13.22 -1.35
CA ALA A 22 3.71 -12.04 -1.13
C ALA A 22 2.69 -10.91 -1.09
N ALA A 23 2.27 -10.53 0.12
CA ALA A 23 1.41 -9.38 0.32
C ALA A 23 2.15 -8.24 -0.37
N ASN A 24 1.63 -7.80 -1.51
CA ASN A 24 2.23 -6.75 -2.32
C ASN A 24 2.05 -5.45 -1.53
N ASN A 25 2.94 -5.23 -0.57
CA ASN A 25 2.85 -4.16 0.41
C ASN A 25 3.17 -2.78 -0.20
N GLY A 26 3.33 -2.71 -1.52
CA GLY A 26 3.82 -1.54 -2.25
C GLY A 26 5.29 -1.25 -1.92
N PRO A 27 5.94 -0.37 -2.68
CA PRO A 27 7.27 0.10 -2.33
C PRO A 27 7.24 0.85 -0.99
N LEU A 28 8.26 0.65 -0.18
CA LEU A 28 8.43 1.37 1.09
C LEU A 28 8.83 2.81 0.81
N PHE A 29 8.45 3.77 1.65
CA PHE A 29 8.91 5.15 1.54
C PHE A 29 9.16 5.77 2.90
N GLU A 30 10.10 6.69 2.95
CA GLU A 30 10.43 7.42 4.18
C GLU A 30 9.61 8.71 4.28
N CYS A 31 9.05 8.93 5.47
CA CYS A 31 8.29 10.13 5.78
C CYS A 31 8.43 10.48 7.26
N SER A 32 9.03 11.64 7.54
CA SER A 32 9.19 12.18 8.89
C SER A 32 8.00 13.02 9.36
N THR A 33 7.09 13.36 8.46
CA THR A 33 5.94 14.25 8.72
C THR A 33 4.62 13.47 8.62
N ASN A 34 3.70 13.88 7.74
CA ASN A 34 2.39 13.26 7.55
C ASN A 34 2.40 12.40 6.28
N PRO A 35 2.40 11.06 6.39
CA PRO A 35 2.51 10.13 5.28
C PRO A 35 1.13 9.82 4.67
N TYR A 36 1.04 9.84 3.34
CA TYR A 36 -0.17 9.49 2.62
C TYR A 36 0.13 8.77 1.32
N CYS A 37 -0.86 8.03 0.84
CA CYS A 37 -0.89 7.48 -0.51
C CYS A 37 -1.88 8.30 -1.32
N VAL A 38 -1.48 8.73 -2.52
CA VAL A 38 -2.34 9.58 -3.35
C VAL A 38 -2.52 9.01 -4.74
N VAL A 39 -3.76 9.04 -5.23
CA VAL A 39 -4.12 8.81 -6.62
C VAL A 39 -4.40 10.16 -7.28
N LYS A 40 -3.84 10.32 -8.46
CA LYS A 40 -3.72 11.57 -9.19
C LYS A 40 -4.73 11.59 -10.33
N ASP A 41 -5.74 12.45 -10.22
CA ASP A 41 -6.69 12.69 -11.30
C ASP A 41 -6.17 13.82 -12.20
N LEU A 42 -5.44 13.39 -13.23
CA LEU A 42 -4.83 14.24 -14.25
C LEU A 42 -5.83 14.73 -15.30
N SER A 43 -7.09 14.28 -15.27
CA SER A 43 -8.10 14.62 -16.28
C SER A 43 -8.78 15.97 -16.05
N VAL A 44 -8.56 16.58 -14.88
CA VAL A 44 -9.20 17.83 -14.45
C VAL A 44 -8.17 18.92 -14.16
N SER A 45 -8.60 20.19 -14.26
CA SER A 45 -7.79 21.36 -13.91
C SER A 45 -8.55 22.27 -12.93
N PRO A 46 -8.00 22.58 -11.74
CA PRO A 46 -6.76 22.05 -11.20
C PRO A 46 -6.87 20.54 -10.94
N MET A 47 -5.75 19.85 -11.16
CA MET A 47 -5.59 18.42 -10.89
C MET A 47 -6.04 18.07 -9.47
N LYS A 48 -6.60 16.87 -9.27
CA LYS A 48 -7.01 16.40 -7.93
C LYS A 48 -6.14 15.27 -7.42
N TYR A 49 -5.96 15.26 -6.10
CA TYR A 49 -5.26 14.23 -5.34
C TYR A 49 -6.26 13.55 -4.43
N VAL A 50 -6.49 12.26 -4.63
CA VAL A 50 -7.36 11.42 -3.80
C VAL A 50 -6.48 10.69 -2.79
N PHE A 51 -6.75 10.90 -1.51
CA PHE A 51 -5.93 10.41 -0.42
C PHE A 51 -6.36 9.03 0.06
N SER A 52 -5.39 8.30 0.59
CA SER A 52 -5.55 6.98 1.18
C SER A 52 -4.46 6.75 2.21
N PRO A 53 -4.66 5.80 3.14
CA PRO A 53 -3.79 5.67 4.29
C PRO A 53 -2.46 5.04 3.87
N ALA A 54 -1.37 5.63 4.35
CA ALA A 54 -0.09 4.93 4.41
C ALA A 54 -0.05 4.09 5.69
N VAL A 55 0.46 2.88 5.60
CA VAL A 55 0.59 1.96 6.73
C VAL A 55 2.03 2.00 7.21
N GLN A 56 2.21 2.18 8.51
CA GLN A 56 3.54 2.12 9.11
C GLN A 56 4.07 0.68 9.03
N THR A 57 5.32 0.53 8.62
CA THR A 57 5.93 -0.80 8.43
C THR A 57 6.99 -1.08 9.50
N LEU A 58 8.12 -1.68 9.10
CA LEU A 58 9.13 -2.33 9.94
C LEU A 58 9.91 -1.36 10.85
N GLY A 59 9.81 -0.04 10.63
CA GLY A 59 10.54 0.96 11.39
C GLY A 59 9.81 2.30 11.54
N PRO A 60 10.16 3.10 12.57
CA PRO A 60 9.64 4.45 12.71
C PRO A 60 10.03 5.30 11.50
N GLY A 61 9.05 6.01 10.91
CA GLY A 61 9.28 6.84 9.72
C GLY A 61 9.26 6.10 8.38
N THR A 62 9.13 4.77 8.36
CA THR A 62 8.99 3.98 7.13
C THR A 62 7.54 3.56 6.92
N TRP A 63 7.00 3.88 5.75
CA TRP A 63 5.59 3.72 5.41
C TRP A 63 5.44 2.94 4.11
N SER A 64 4.27 2.36 3.90
CA SER A 64 3.93 1.71 2.64
C SER A 64 2.47 1.93 2.28
N CYS A 65 2.17 1.87 0.98
CA CYS A 65 0.83 2.00 0.46
C CYS A 65 0.19 0.63 0.29
N HIS A 66 -0.53 0.17 1.32
CA HIS A 66 -1.27 -1.08 1.24
C HIS A 66 -2.59 -0.90 0.48
N GLY A 67 -2.82 -1.71 -0.57
CA GLY A 67 -4.05 -1.68 -1.35
C GLY A 67 -4.12 -0.60 -2.44
N ILE A 68 -3.08 0.22 -2.58
CA ILE A 68 -2.89 1.10 -3.73
C ILE A 68 -1.65 0.66 -4.47
N ASN A 69 -1.82 0.35 -5.76
CA ASN A 69 -0.68 0.15 -6.64
C ASN A 69 -0.08 1.52 -6.95
N VAL A 70 1.02 1.84 -6.28
CA VAL A 70 1.77 3.09 -6.50
C VAL A 70 2.56 2.95 -7.79
N HIS A 71 1.94 3.37 -8.89
CA HIS A 71 2.57 3.48 -10.19
C HIS A 71 2.51 4.93 -10.68
N PRO A 72 3.67 5.62 -10.73
CA PRO A 72 3.77 6.88 -11.45
C PRO A 72 3.35 6.71 -12.92
N PRO A 73 2.73 7.72 -13.55
CA PRO A 73 2.47 9.06 -13.03
C PRO A 73 1.09 9.21 -12.39
N ARG A 74 0.31 8.14 -12.17
CA ARG A 74 -1.10 8.23 -11.72
C ARG A 74 -1.30 8.04 -10.23
N SER A 75 -0.28 7.62 -9.51
CA SER A 75 -0.29 7.50 -8.07
C SER A 75 1.11 7.71 -7.54
N ALA A 76 1.21 8.18 -6.30
CA ALA A 76 2.47 8.48 -5.66
C ALA A 76 2.35 8.30 -4.15
N ASN A 77 3.49 8.06 -3.51
CA ASN A 77 3.64 8.27 -2.07
C ASN A 77 3.72 9.79 -1.84
N ALA A 78 3.18 10.27 -0.73
CA ALA A 78 3.19 11.69 -0.40
C ALA A 78 3.57 11.91 1.06
N CYS A 79 4.37 12.96 1.29
CA CYS A 79 4.68 13.49 2.61
C CYS A 79 4.22 14.93 2.69
N CYS A 80 3.41 15.26 3.69
CA CYS A 80 2.89 16.61 3.90
C CYS A 80 3.41 17.19 5.22
N ASP A 81 3.84 18.45 5.20
CA ASP A 81 4.26 19.13 6.45
C ASP A 81 3.07 19.36 7.38
N HIS A 82 1.87 19.54 6.81
CA HIS A 82 0.64 19.75 7.57
C HIS A 82 -0.33 18.58 7.41
N PRO A 83 -1.07 18.20 8.48
CA PRO A 83 -2.10 17.17 8.39
C PRO A 83 -3.22 17.65 7.47
N THR A 84 -3.62 16.79 6.54
CA THR A 84 -4.63 17.13 5.52
C THR A 84 -6.06 17.08 6.03
N GLY A 85 -6.27 16.51 7.23
CA GLY A 85 -7.60 16.18 7.75
C GLY A 85 -8.18 14.88 7.18
N TYR A 86 -7.39 14.14 6.37
CA TYR A 86 -7.76 12.80 5.95
C TYR A 86 -8.03 11.89 7.17
N ASN A 87 -9.18 11.22 7.14
CA ASN A 87 -9.58 10.26 8.17
C ASN A 87 -9.89 8.92 7.51
N SER A 88 -9.08 7.90 7.79
CA SER A 88 -9.28 6.55 7.25
C SER A 88 -10.56 5.86 7.70
N LYS A 89 -11.22 6.36 8.76
CA LYS A 89 -12.53 5.85 9.23
C LYS A 89 -13.70 6.42 8.43
N ASP A 90 -13.50 7.53 7.71
CA ASP A 90 -14.53 8.05 6.82
C ASP A 90 -14.58 7.17 5.55
N ARG A 91 -15.79 6.75 5.18
CA ARG A 91 -16.00 5.96 3.95
C ARG A 91 -15.98 6.82 2.69
N ARG A 92 -16.00 8.14 2.83
CA ARG A 92 -15.94 9.08 1.71
C ARG A 92 -14.51 9.24 1.22
N LEU A 93 -14.35 9.30 -0.10
CA LEU A 93 -13.08 9.66 -0.71
C LEU A 93 -12.72 11.09 -0.31
N PHE A 94 -11.57 11.26 0.32
CA PHE A 94 -11.00 12.58 0.57
C PHE A 94 -10.17 12.99 -0.64
N SER A 95 -10.51 14.11 -1.26
CA SER A 95 -9.76 14.64 -2.39
C SER A 95 -9.56 16.13 -2.26
N ILE A 96 -8.40 16.60 -2.69
CA ILE A 96 -8.02 18.01 -2.69
C ILE A 96 -7.45 18.40 -4.05
N THR A 97 -7.42 19.70 -4.35
CA THR A 97 -6.80 20.21 -5.58
C THR A 97 -5.28 20.24 -5.46
N SER A 98 -4.58 20.32 -6.59
CA SER A 98 -3.12 20.48 -6.64
C SER A 98 -2.64 21.70 -5.86
N ASP A 99 -3.37 22.82 -5.93
CA ASP A 99 -3.07 24.02 -5.15
C ASP A 99 -3.11 23.73 -3.64
N GLN A 100 -4.15 23.05 -3.16
CA GLN A 100 -4.22 22.67 -1.75
C GLN A 100 -3.11 21.68 -1.38
N PHE A 101 -2.81 20.73 -2.25
CA PHE A 101 -1.76 19.73 -2.04
C PHE A 101 -0.39 20.40 -1.85
N PHE A 102 0.05 21.22 -2.81
CA PHE A 102 1.38 21.84 -2.78
C PHE A 102 1.46 23.08 -1.88
N ASN A 103 0.43 23.93 -1.85
CA ASN A 103 0.52 25.24 -1.20
C ASN A 103 -0.04 25.26 0.21
N LYS A 104 -1.20 24.63 0.44
CA LYS A 104 -1.88 24.63 1.75
C LYS A 104 -1.29 23.60 2.70
N PHE A 105 -1.13 22.37 2.23
CA PHE A 105 -0.65 21.26 3.08
C PHE A 105 0.85 20.99 2.94
N LYS A 106 1.51 21.68 2.01
CA LYS A 106 2.95 21.53 1.72
C LYS A 106 3.32 20.06 1.50
N CYS A 107 2.53 19.38 0.69
CA CYS A 107 2.78 18.00 0.33
C CYS A 107 3.79 17.91 -0.81
N ALA A 108 4.67 16.90 -0.74
CA ALA A 108 5.58 16.50 -1.79
C ALA A 108 5.35 15.03 -2.15
N GLU A 109 5.43 14.71 -3.45
CA GLU A 109 5.49 13.33 -3.91
C GLU A 109 6.88 12.76 -3.59
N VAL A 110 6.93 11.57 -2.99
CA VAL A 110 8.19 10.94 -2.59
C VAL A 110 8.39 9.61 -3.34
N PRO A 111 9.63 9.28 -3.75
CA PRO A 111 9.91 8.01 -4.38
C PRO A 111 9.72 6.85 -3.39
N GLY A 112 9.33 5.70 -3.92
CA GLY A 112 9.35 4.45 -3.17
C GLY A 112 10.67 3.69 -3.38
N HIS A 113 11.07 2.93 -2.37
CA HIS A 113 12.12 1.92 -2.40
C HIS A 113 11.47 0.58 -2.80
N TYR A 114 11.95 0.00 -3.91
CA TYR A 114 11.45 -1.25 -4.50
C TYR A 114 12.41 -2.40 -4.22
#